data_AF-A0A069AXD3-F1
#
_entry.id   AF-A0A069AXD3-F1
#
_cell.length_a   1.000
_cell.length_b   1.000
_cell.length_c   1.000
_cell.angle_alpha   90.00
_cell.angle_beta   90.00
_cell.angle_gamma   90.00
#
_symmetry.space_group_name_H-M   'P 1'
#
loop_
_entity.id
_entity.type
_entity.pdbx_description
1 polymer ?
#
loop_
_entity_poly.entity_id
_entity_poly.type
_entity_poly.pdbx_seq_one_letter_code
_entity_poly.pdbx_strand_id
1 'polypeptide(L)'
;MRKKWTIVCIMFLALVIIVIGCQKRQSTKEEVYKDFQKQISDMNYYSCKAEVEVVGNKSPHNYVLIHTYKKTDNYKLEVISPKHLKGKSIEYQGDKILVKNPKISDVVELPNTGKNNQYLFVGDFIKNYLQNEEMKVKLSKGHLVLETFIPGDNKYFNKQVLYVNADTKKS
;
A
#
# COMPACT_ATOMS: atom_id res chain seq x y z
N MET A 1 36.51 17.17 -50.01
CA MET A 1 35.89 17.91 -48.89
C MET A 1 34.50 17.39 -48.53
N ARG A 2 33.59 17.14 -49.48
CA ARG A 2 32.23 16.61 -49.22
C ARG A 2 32.15 15.35 -48.34
N LYS A 3 33.00 14.33 -48.59
CA LYS A 3 33.00 13.07 -47.80
C LYS A 3 33.32 13.25 -46.31
N LYS A 4 34.18 14.22 -45.96
CA LYS A 4 34.52 14.52 -44.55
C LYS A 4 33.33 15.14 -43.82
N TRP A 5 32.57 16.00 -44.49
CA TRP A 5 31.34 16.59 -43.95
C TRP A 5 30.21 15.57 -43.79
N THR A 6 30.08 14.61 -44.73
CA THR A 6 29.11 13.53 -44.60
C THR A 6 29.36 12.65 -43.38
N ILE A 7 30.63 12.32 -43.09
CA ILE A 7 31.01 11.53 -41.89
C ILE A 7 30.70 12.30 -40.61
N VAL A 8 30.98 13.61 -40.56
CA VAL A 8 30.66 14.47 -39.41
C VAL A 8 29.15 14.54 -39.19
N CYS A 9 28.34 14.67 -40.25
CA CYS A 9 26.88 14.66 -40.13
C CYS A 9 26.33 13.32 -39.58
N ILE A 10 26.86 12.19 -40.04
CA ILE A 10 26.44 10.85 -39.55
C ILE A 10 26.79 10.68 -38.07
N MET A 11 27.97 11.11 -37.66
CA MET A 11 28.42 11.01 -36.26
C MET A 11 27.61 11.92 -35.33
N PHE A 12 27.24 13.12 -35.79
CA PHE A 12 26.35 14.02 -35.07
C PHE A 12 24.93 13.43 -34.94
N LEU A 13 24.39 12.82 -36.01
CA LEU A 13 23.08 12.18 -36.00
C LEU A 13 23.04 11.01 -35.01
N ALA A 14 24.10 10.20 -34.95
CA ALA A 14 24.23 9.11 -33.99
C ALA A 14 24.25 9.63 -32.54
N LEU A 15 24.93 10.75 -32.29
CA LEU A 15 24.97 11.38 -30.97
C LEU A 15 23.59 11.88 -30.52
N VAL A 16 22.79 12.45 -31.42
CA VAL A 16 21.44 12.95 -31.12
C VAL A 16 20.49 11.79 -30.76
N ILE A 17 20.60 10.63 -31.41
CA ILE A 17 19.78 9.45 -31.11
C ILE A 17 20.06 8.92 -29.69
N ILE A 18 21.32 8.98 -29.23
CA ILE A 18 21.71 8.55 -27.88
C ILE A 18 21.13 9.49 -26.81
N VAL A 19 21.05 10.81 -27.09
CA VAL A 19 20.52 11.80 -26.14
C VAL A 19 19.00 11.72 -25.99
N ILE A 20 18.26 11.40 -27.06
CA ILE A 20 16.79 11.24 -27.01
C ILE A 20 16.38 10.00 -26.21
N GLY A 21 17.21 8.94 -26.21
CA GLY A 21 16.95 7.70 -25.47
C GLY A 21 17.05 7.81 -23.93
N CYS A 22 17.60 8.91 -23.40
CA CYS A 22 17.80 9.10 -21.96
C CYS A 22 16.67 9.83 -21.24
N GLN A 23 15.59 10.23 -21.93
CA GLN A 23 14.41 10.73 -21.24
C GLN A 23 13.64 9.56 -20.62
N LYS A 24 13.51 9.54 -19.29
CA LYS A 24 12.64 8.60 -18.58
C LYS A 24 11.21 8.77 -19.12
N ARG A 25 10.77 7.83 -19.94
CA ARG A 25 9.39 7.76 -20.42
C ARG A 25 8.47 7.60 -19.21
N GLN A 26 7.42 8.41 -19.17
CA GLN A 26 6.38 8.28 -18.15
C GLN A 26 5.65 6.94 -18.34
N SER A 27 5.50 6.19 -17.25
CA SER A 27 4.84 4.89 -17.27
C SER A 27 3.37 5.01 -17.69
N THR A 28 2.90 4.10 -18.53
CA THR A 28 1.49 4.02 -18.92
C THR A 28 0.63 3.41 -17.81
N LYS A 29 -0.70 3.63 -17.86
CA LYS A 29 -1.65 3.05 -16.89
C LYS A 29 -1.55 1.53 -16.85
N GLU A 30 -1.49 0.88 -18.02
CA GLU A 30 -1.41 -0.56 -18.19
C GLU A 30 -0.13 -1.15 -17.59
N GLU A 31 1.01 -0.48 -17.80
CA GLU A 31 2.31 -0.90 -17.23
C GLU A 31 2.28 -0.81 -15.69
N VAL A 32 1.86 0.33 -15.14
CA VAL A 32 1.79 0.53 -13.68
C VAL A 32 0.80 -0.44 -13.05
N TYR A 33 -0.34 -0.70 -13.71
CA TYR A 33 -1.32 -1.66 -13.23
C TYR A 33 -0.80 -3.10 -13.24
N LYS A 34 -0.13 -3.53 -14.32
CA LYS A 34 0.50 -4.86 -14.41
C LYS A 34 1.56 -5.06 -13.32
N ASP A 35 2.39 -4.04 -13.09
CA ASP A 35 3.40 -4.09 -12.04
C ASP A 35 2.78 -4.17 -10.64
N PHE A 36 1.74 -3.37 -10.38
CA PHE A 36 0.96 -3.45 -9.16
C PHE A 36 0.39 -4.86 -8.95
N GLN A 37 -0.26 -5.43 -9.97
CA GLN A 37 -0.82 -6.79 -9.91
C GLN A 37 0.24 -7.85 -9.56
N LYS A 38 1.42 -7.75 -10.17
CA LYS A 38 2.54 -8.63 -9.85
C LYS A 38 2.98 -8.45 -8.39
N GLN A 39 3.17 -7.21 -7.95
CA GLN A 39 3.61 -6.90 -6.59
C GLN A 39 2.65 -7.46 -5.54
N ILE A 40 1.33 -7.27 -5.69
CA ILE A 40 0.35 -7.77 -4.71
C ILE A 40 0.23 -9.31 -4.75
N SER A 41 0.39 -9.93 -5.92
CA SER A 41 0.30 -11.39 -6.07
C SER A 41 1.46 -12.09 -5.35
N ASP A 42 2.65 -11.51 -5.47
CA ASP A 42 3.90 -12.00 -4.86
C ASP A 42 4.03 -11.61 -3.38
N MET A 43 3.18 -10.70 -2.87
CA MET A 43 3.28 -10.18 -1.51
C MET A 43 2.87 -11.22 -0.47
N ASN A 44 3.85 -11.75 0.26
CA ASN A 44 3.65 -12.65 1.39
C ASN A 44 3.73 -11.94 2.75
N TYR A 45 4.35 -10.77 2.79
CA TYR A 45 4.60 -10.00 4.01
C TYR A 45 4.72 -8.51 3.69
N TYR A 46 4.23 -7.65 4.57
CA TYR A 46 4.65 -6.24 4.61
C TYR A 46 4.80 -5.78 6.06
N SER A 47 5.64 -4.75 6.25
CA SER A 47 5.72 -4.02 7.50
C SER A 47 5.88 -2.53 7.21
N CYS A 48 5.11 -1.70 7.90
CA CYS A 48 5.22 -0.25 7.79
C CYS A 48 5.10 0.42 9.15
N LYS A 49 5.73 1.60 9.26
CA LYS A 49 5.53 2.51 10.38
C LYS A 49 4.39 3.46 10.00
N ALA A 50 3.27 3.36 10.69
CA ALA A 50 2.10 4.19 10.48
C ALA A 50 2.03 5.29 11.54
N GLU A 51 1.78 6.52 11.10
CA GLU A 51 1.43 7.64 11.96
C GLU A 51 -0.08 7.82 11.88
N VAL A 52 -0.76 7.66 13.02
CA VAL A 52 -2.22 7.59 13.11
C VAL A 52 -2.71 8.72 14.01
N GLU A 53 -3.49 9.64 13.45
CA GLU A 53 -4.21 10.66 14.20
C GLU A 53 -5.67 10.24 14.37
N VAL A 54 -6.13 10.18 15.61
CA VAL A 54 -7.52 9.89 15.96
C VAL A 54 -8.19 11.19 16.36
N VAL A 55 -9.09 11.68 15.50
CA VAL A 55 -9.91 12.87 15.74
C VAL A 55 -11.32 12.43 16.12
N GLY A 56 -11.78 12.84 17.31
CA GLY A 56 -13.13 12.59 17.80
C GLY A 56 -13.70 13.83 18.47
N ASN A 57 -14.65 13.65 19.39
CA ASN A 57 -15.25 14.77 20.15
C ASN A 57 -14.30 15.40 21.17
N LYS A 58 -13.16 14.75 21.45
CA LYS A 58 -12.10 15.23 22.35
C LYS A 58 -10.89 15.68 21.53
N SER A 59 -9.87 16.20 22.22
CA SER A 59 -8.59 16.54 21.60
C SER A 59 -8.02 15.38 20.78
N PRO A 60 -7.44 15.66 19.59
CA PRO A 60 -6.82 14.64 18.76
C PRO A 60 -5.75 13.85 19.51
N HIS A 61 -5.66 12.56 19.22
CA HIS A 61 -4.65 11.67 19.77
C HIS A 61 -3.78 11.09 18.67
N ASN A 62 -2.46 11.22 18.82
CA ASN A 62 -1.49 10.73 17.86
C ASN A 62 -0.84 9.44 18.34
N TYR A 63 -0.77 8.48 17.45
CA TYR A 63 -0.13 7.18 17.65
C TYR A 63 0.91 6.96 16.56
N VAL A 64 1.97 6.25 16.94
CA VAL A 64 2.92 5.71 15.98
C VAL A 64 2.91 4.20 16.17
N LEU A 65 2.56 3.47 15.12
CA LEU A 65 2.36 2.03 15.14
C LEU A 65 3.29 1.36 14.12
N ILE A 66 3.72 0.14 14.41
CA ILE A 66 4.21 -0.78 13.38
C ILE A 66 3.04 -1.65 12.97
N HIS A 67 2.65 -1.57 11.70
CA HIS A 67 1.68 -2.47 11.09
C HIS A 67 2.45 -3.57 10.39
N THR A 68 2.09 -4.81 10.65
CA THR A 68 2.67 -5.97 9.98
C THR A 68 1.55 -6.84 9.46
N TYR A 69 1.73 -7.34 8.24
CA TYR A 69 0.87 -8.33 7.63
C TYR A 69 1.71 -9.53 7.20
N LYS A 70 1.15 -10.72 7.38
CA LYS A 70 1.68 -11.97 6.85
C LYS A 70 0.54 -12.78 6.25
N LYS A 71 0.70 -13.16 4.98
CA LYS A 71 -0.24 -14.03 4.26
C LYS A 71 -0.27 -15.41 4.94
N THR A 72 -1.43 -16.02 5.22
CA THR A 72 -2.82 -15.60 4.97
C THR A 72 -3.45 -14.95 6.20
N ASP A 73 -3.88 -13.68 6.08
CA ASP A 73 -4.71 -12.93 7.05
C ASP A 73 -4.18 -12.81 8.49
N ASN A 74 -2.85 -12.83 8.70
CA ASN A 74 -2.26 -12.50 10.00
C ASN A 74 -1.82 -11.03 10.05
N TYR A 75 -2.42 -10.25 10.95
CA TYR A 75 -2.10 -8.84 11.14
C TYR A 75 -1.56 -8.58 12.54
N LYS A 76 -0.54 -7.75 12.66
CA LYS A 76 -0.03 -7.30 13.95
C LYS A 76 0.08 -5.77 13.96
N LEU A 77 -0.43 -5.18 15.03
CA LEU A 77 -0.25 -3.79 15.40
C LEU A 77 0.65 -3.73 16.63
N GLU A 78 1.73 -2.97 16.59
CA GLU A 78 2.59 -2.74 17.75
C GLU A 78 2.80 -1.25 17.99
N VAL A 79 2.53 -0.79 19.21
CA VAL A 79 2.60 0.64 19.55
C VAL A 79 4.03 1.07 19.79
N ILE A 80 4.50 2.08 19.07
CA ILE A 80 5.79 2.75 19.29
C ILE A 80 5.62 4.02 20.14
N SER A 81 4.55 4.77 19.89
CA SER A 81 4.19 6.00 20.60
C SER A 81 2.66 6.06 20.80
N PRO A 82 2.15 6.54 21.95
CA PRO A 82 2.85 7.21 23.05
C PRO A 82 3.59 6.28 24.03
N LYS A 83 4.56 6.82 24.78
CA LYS A 83 5.46 6.07 25.69
C LYS A 83 4.72 5.15 26.68
N HIS A 84 3.58 5.58 27.21
CA HIS A 84 2.81 4.79 28.18
C HIS A 84 2.16 3.53 27.58
N LEU A 85 1.97 3.50 26.25
CA LEU A 85 1.44 2.37 25.47
C LEU A 85 2.53 1.60 24.72
N LYS A 86 3.77 2.09 24.69
CA LYS A 86 4.87 1.49 23.92
C LYS A 86 5.00 -0.01 24.18
N GLY A 87 5.10 -0.77 23.09
CA GLY A 87 5.23 -2.23 23.04
C GLY A 87 3.93 -3.01 23.23
N LYS A 88 2.80 -2.35 23.55
CA LYS A 88 1.49 -3.02 23.48
C LYS A 88 1.24 -3.47 22.06
N SER A 89 0.69 -4.67 21.89
CA SER A 89 0.37 -5.19 20.57
C SER A 89 -0.96 -5.91 20.51
N ILE A 90 -1.54 -5.90 19.31
CA ILE A 90 -2.75 -6.63 18.94
C ILE A 90 -2.39 -7.47 17.73
N GLU A 91 -2.60 -8.77 17.81
CA GLU A 91 -2.26 -9.73 16.76
C GLU A 91 -3.50 -10.53 16.38
N TYR A 92 -3.94 -10.40 15.13
CA TYR A 92 -5.06 -11.13 14.54
C TYR A 92 -4.51 -12.42 13.93
N GLN A 93 -4.97 -13.56 14.43
CA GLN A 93 -4.56 -14.90 14.00
C GLN A 93 -5.81 -15.72 13.67
N GLY A 94 -6.30 -15.63 12.44
CA GLY A 94 -7.46 -16.41 12.00
C GLY A 94 -8.70 -16.16 12.86
N ASP A 95 -9.06 -17.12 13.70
CA ASP A 95 -10.23 -17.12 14.57
C ASP A 95 -10.01 -16.46 15.95
N LYS A 96 -8.81 -15.94 16.22
CA LYS A 96 -8.49 -15.27 17.50
C LYS A 96 -7.70 -13.97 17.37
N ILE A 97 -7.76 -13.17 18.42
CA ILE A 97 -7.02 -11.92 18.59
C ILE A 97 -6.22 -12.02 19.89
N LEU A 98 -4.91 -11.81 19.80
CA LEU A 98 -4.01 -11.79 20.96
C LEU A 98 -3.66 -10.35 21.30
N VAL A 99 -4.00 -9.92 22.51
CA VAL A 99 -3.63 -8.61 23.05
C VAL A 99 -2.51 -8.80 24.08
N LYS A 100 -1.36 -8.18 23.82
CA LYS A 100 -0.16 -8.31 24.65
C LYS A 100 0.21 -6.95 25.24
N ASN A 101 0.54 -6.92 26.53
CA ASN A 101 1.02 -5.73 27.21
C ASN A 101 2.40 -6.03 27.82
N PRO A 102 3.50 -5.42 27.38
CA PRO A 102 4.84 -5.79 27.85
C PRO A 102 5.07 -5.57 29.35
N LYS A 103 4.21 -4.79 30.01
CA LYS A 103 4.28 -4.52 31.46
C LYS A 103 3.59 -5.58 32.31
N ILE A 104 2.78 -6.45 31.71
CA ILE A 104 2.04 -7.50 32.41
C ILE A 104 2.36 -8.78 31.66
N SER A 105 2.89 -9.80 32.32
CA SER A 105 3.29 -11.05 31.65
C SER A 105 2.08 -11.90 31.20
N ASP A 106 0.96 -11.27 30.89
CA ASP A 106 -0.28 -11.90 30.46
C ASP A 106 -0.60 -11.57 29.00
N VAL A 107 -1.18 -12.57 28.33
CA VAL A 107 -1.74 -12.46 26.98
C VAL A 107 -3.25 -12.63 27.12
N VAL A 108 -4.00 -11.64 26.66
CA VAL A 108 -5.46 -11.76 26.57
C VAL A 108 -5.80 -12.31 25.19
N GLU A 109 -6.44 -13.47 25.16
CA GLU A 109 -6.98 -14.08 23.94
C GLU A 109 -8.47 -13.74 23.82
N LEU A 110 -8.86 -13.19 22.67
CA LEU A 110 -10.24 -12.85 22.35
C LEU A 110 -10.66 -13.60 21.09
N PRO A 111 -11.93 -14.07 20.99
CA PRO A 111 -12.44 -14.65 19.76
C PRO A 111 -12.50 -13.59 18.65
N ASN A 112 -12.06 -13.95 17.45
CA ASN A 112 -12.16 -13.11 16.24
C ASN A 112 -13.49 -13.38 15.51
N THR A 113 -14.61 -13.24 16.22
CA THR A 113 -15.95 -13.60 15.72
C THR A 113 -16.71 -12.41 15.10
N GLY A 114 -16.09 -11.23 15.01
CA GLY A 114 -16.68 -10.01 14.46
C GLY A 114 -16.25 -9.69 13.02
N LYS A 115 -17.00 -8.82 12.33
CA LYS A 115 -16.55 -8.13 11.11
C LYS A 115 -15.47 -7.10 11.48
N ASN A 116 -14.29 -7.58 11.87
CA ASN A 116 -13.15 -6.78 12.33
C ASN A 116 -12.32 -6.22 11.17
N ASN A 117 -12.95 -6.02 10.01
CA ASN A 117 -12.33 -5.33 8.89
C ASN A 117 -12.17 -3.87 9.33
N GLN A 118 -11.02 -3.54 9.91
CA GLN A 118 -10.72 -2.15 10.24
C GLN A 118 -10.41 -1.36 8.97
N TYR A 119 -10.14 -2.04 7.84
CA TYR A 119 -9.85 -1.43 6.54
C TYR A 119 -8.65 -0.48 6.58
N LEU A 120 -7.86 -0.56 7.65
CA LEU A 120 -6.64 0.19 7.90
C LEU A 120 -5.41 -0.53 7.32
N PHE A 121 -5.59 -1.77 6.83
CA PHE A 121 -4.52 -2.60 6.32
C PHE A 121 -4.59 -2.72 4.80
N VAL A 122 -3.42 -2.71 4.16
CA VAL A 122 -3.30 -2.96 2.71
C VAL A 122 -3.81 -4.37 2.36
N GLY A 123 -3.66 -5.34 3.27
CA GLY A 123 -4.19 -6.69 3.08
C GLY A 123 -5.71 -6.73 2.95
N ASP A 124 -6.45 -5.93 3.72
CA ASP A 124 -7.92 -5.82 3.61
C ASP A 124 -8.31 -5.27 2.23
N PHE A 125 -7.58 -4.25 1.75
CA PHE A 125 -7.78 -3.73 0.39
C PHE A 125 -7.52 -4.81 -0.66
N ILE A 126 -6.42 -5.58 -0.54
CA ILE A 126 -6.07 -6.64 -1.49
C ILE A 126 -7.14 -7.73 -1.51
N LYS A 127 -7.69 -8.11 -0.35
CA LYS A 127 -8.78 -9.08 -0.26
C LYS A 127 -10.01 -8.60 -1.03
N ASN A 128 -10.43 -7.37 -0.80
CA ASN A 128 -11.56 -6.77 -1.53
C ASN A 128 -11.23 -6.56 -3.02
N TYR A 129 -9.99 -6.26 -3.36
CA TYR A 129 -9.51 -6.15 -4.75
C TYR A 129 -9.61 -7.49 -5.48
N LEU A 130 -9.21 -8.60 -4.86
CA LEU A 130 -9.25 -9.93 -5.48
C LEU A 130 -10.67 -10.50 -5.59
N GLN A 131 -11.60 -10.06 -4.75
CA GLN A 131 -12.96 -10.59 -4.69
C GLN A 131 -13.99 -9.79 -5.50
N ASN A 132 -13.68 -8.56 -5.91
CA ASN A 132 -14.61 -7.69 -6.63
C ASN A 132 -14.28 -7.62 -8.13
N GLU A 133 -15.24 -7.97 -8.97
CA GLU A 133 -15.11 -7.90 -10.43
C GLU A 133 -15.26 -6.45 -10.96
N GLU A 134 -16.02 -5.59 -10.28
CA GLU A 134 -16.35 -4.21 -10.71
C GLU A 134 -15.37 -3.14 -10.21
N MET A 135 -14.06 -3.40 -10.24
CA MET A 135 -13.07 -2.42 -9.80
C MET A 135 -12.84 -1.32 -10.86
N LYS A 136 -12.76 -0.07 -10.39
CA LYS A 136 -12.39 1.08 -11.23
C LYS A 136 -10.89 1.38 -11.12
N VAL A 137 -10.21 1.45 -12.27
CA VAL A 137 -8.77 1.76 -12.37
C VAL A 137 -8.54 2.96 -13.26
N LYS A 138 -7.82 3.97 -12.78
CA LYS A 138 -7.43 5.15 -13.58
C LYS A 138 -6.04 5.65 -13.21
N LEU A 139 -5.39 6.33 -14.16
CA LEU A 139 -4.16 7.08 -13.91
C LEU A 139 -4.54 8.56 -13.72
N SER A 140 -4.15 9.16 -12.59
CA SER A 140 -4.47 10.56 -12.28
C SER A 140 -3.36 11.18 -11.44
N LYS A 141 -2.85 12.35 -11.86
CA LYS A 141 -1.83 13.13 -11.13
C LYS A 141 -0.63 12.28 -10.68
N GLY A 142 -0.09 11.44 -11.57
CA GLY A 142 1.06 10.58 -11.26
C GLY A 142 0.75 9.37 -10.37
N HIS A 143 -0.52 9.06 -10.14
CA HIS A 143 -0.94 7.92 -9.33
C HIS A 143 -1.86 6.99 -10.11
N LEU A 144 -1.65 5.69 -9.98
CA LEU A 144 -2.63 4.67 -10.28
C LEU A 144 -3.65 4.65 -9.13
N VAL A 145 -4.90 4.95 -9.44
CA VAL A 145 -6.00 5.02 -8.48
C VAL A 145 -6.88 3.79 -8.68
N LEU A 146 -6.98 2.95 -7.66
CA LEU A 146 -7.80 1.74 -7.63
C LEU A 146 -8.96 1.95 -6.65
N GLU A 147 -10.20 1.95 -7.14
CA GLU A 147 -11.41 2.05 -6.33
C GLU A 147 -12.15 0.71 -6.35
N THR A 148 -12.44 0.18 -5.16
CA THR A 148 -13.18 -1.07 -4.95
C THR A 148 -14.31 -0.87 -3.94
N PHE A 149 -15.33 -1.72 -4.01
CA PHE A 149 -16.43 -1.73 -3.07
C PHE A 149 -16.12 -2.62 -1.88
N ILE A 150 -16.63 -2.24 -0.73
CA ILE A 150 -16.57 -3.04 0.48
C ILE A 150 -17.85 -3.87 0.56
N PRO A 151 -17.77 -5.20 0.58
CA PRO A 151 -18.96 -6.04 0.71
C PRO A 151 -19.71 -5.79 2.02
N GLY A 152 -21.04 -5.73 1.95
CA GLY A 152 -21.95 -5.61 3.09
C GLY A 152 -22.80 -4.34 3.08
N ASP A 153 -23.65 -4.19 4.10
CA ASP A 153 -24.74 -3.18 4.11
C ASP A 153 -24.38 -1.87 4.83
N ASN A 154 -23.09 -1.62 5.10
CA ASN A 154 -22.69 -0.39 5.80
C ASN A 154 -22.67 0.79 4.83
N LYS A 155 -23.77 1.55 4.79
CA LYS A 155 -23.90 2.76 3.95
C LYS A 155 -22.84 3.84 4.19
N TYR A 156 -22.20 3.85 5.36
CA TYR A 156 -21.15 4.81 5.70
C TYR A 156 -19.75 4.32 5.36
N PHE A 157 -19.59 3.02 5.08
CA PHE A 157 -18.29 2.39 4.85
C PHE A 157 -18.42 1.33 3.74
N ASN A 158 -18.58 1.79 2.50
CA ASN A 158 -18.88 0.93 1.34
C ASN A 158 -17.83 1.00 0.22
N LYS A 159 -16.76 1.79 0.37
CA LYS A 159 -15.73 1.99 -0.66
C LYS A 159 -14.33 2.10 -0.07
N GLN A 160 -13.35 1.60 -0.81
CA GLN A 160 -11.93 1.86 -0.56
C GLN A 160 -11.25 2.37 -1.83
N VAL A 161 -10.30 3.29 -1.64
CA VAL A 161 -9.48 3.82 -2.74
C VAL A 161 -8.01 3.70 -2.36
N LEU A 162 -7.23 3.02 -3.21
CA LEU A 162 -5.78 2.93 -3.09
C LEU A 162 -5.12 3.81 -4.15
N TYR A 163 -4.12 4.60 -3.73
CA TYR A 163 -3.30 5.43 -4.60
C TYR A 163 -1.89 4.85 -4.65
N VAL A 164 -1.46 4.39 -5.83
CA VAL A 164 -0.11 3.84 -6.04
C VAL A 164 0.68 4.82 -6.88
N ASN A 165 1.86 5.23 -6.41
CA ASN A 165 2.69 6.18 -7.14
C ASN A 165 3.25 5.53 -8.43
N ALA A 166 3.00 6.17 -9.58
CA ALA A 166 3.33 5.61 -10.89
C ALA A 166 4.84 5.60 -11.21
N ASP A 167 5.63 6.45 -10.56
CA ASP A 167 7.05 6.64 -10.85
C ASP A 167 7.95 5.77 -9.98
N THR A 168 7.62 5.65 -8.70
CA THR A 168 8.39 4.86 -7.74
C THR A 168 7.89 3.43 -7.62
N LYS A 169 6.68 3.14 -8.14
CA LYS A 169 5.97 1.86 -7.98
C LYS A 169 5.85 1.44 -6.50
N LYS A 170 5.96 2.40 -5.58
CA LYS A 170 5.75 2.22 -4.14
C LYS A 170 4.32 2.63 -3.80
N SER A 171 3.66 1.79 -3.01
CA SER A 171 2.38 2.04 -2.34
C SER A 171 2.62 2.54 -0.94
#